data_AF-S8CEQ8-F1
#
_entry.id   AF-S8CEQ8-F1
#
_cell.length_a   1.000
_cell.length_b   1.000
_cell.length_c   1.000
_cell.angle_alpha   90.00
_cell.angle_beta   90.00
_cell.angle_gamma   90.00
#
_symmetry.space_group_name_H-M   'P 1'
#
loop_
_entity.id
_entity.type
_entity.pdbx_description
1 polymer ?
#
loop_
_entity_poly.entity_id
_entity_poly.type
_entity_poly.pdbx_seq_one_letter_code
_entity_poly.pdbx_strand_id
1 'polypeptide(L)'
;VSRAWEAPVSMAMKLTIPETSPSKWNRFYRSANVALCPLLLLFSLRSFVPLNHPITFLLPNTPLPLWSVAVSATSSLALLRYALENRPPPFKPSSRLPSLAAAFVMSALWISTAAGELLGCLSALGGVLDLPPAVLGLTVLAWGNSLGDLAAEVAVARAGRPAMAVAGCFAGPMFNMAVGLGTGLALRTAGSFPAACAVEFHASTAAAFVFLVASLMGSLVVVTWCGFRVPRFWGFCLVGIYVVFVAVTLLVARFSP
;
A
#
# COMPACT_ATOMS: atom_id res chain seq x y z
N VAL A 1 4.80 -21.04 4.26
CA VAL A 1 5.80 -20.19 4.95
C VAL A 1 5.78 -20.58 6.41
N SER A 2 6.91 -20.97 6.99
CA SER A 2 7.00 -21.59 8.32
C SER A 2 6.60 -20.61 9.43
N ARG A 3 5.81 -21.06 10.41
CA ARG A 3 5.41 -20.33 11.64
C ARG A 3 6.55 -19.57 12.35
N ALA A 4 7.80 -19.98 12.10
CA ALA A 4 9.01 -19.32 12.58
C ALA A 4 9.16 -17.84 12.13
N TRP A 5 8.70 -17.48 10.92
CA TRP A 5 8.76 -16.09 10.43
C TRP A 5 7.54 -15.26 10.81
N GLU A 6 6.40 -15.91 11.06
CA GLU A 6 5.18 -15.22 11.51
C GLU A 6 5.34 -14.63 12.91
N ALA A 7 6.05 -15.32 13.81
CA ALA A 7 6.24 -14.90 15.19
C ALA A 7 6.96 -13.53 15.34
N PRO A 8 8.16 -13.30 14.76
CA PRO A 8 8.86 -12.02 14.91
C PRO A 8 8.11 -10.88 14.22
N VAL A 9 7.51 -11.10 13.05
CA VAL A 9 6.76 -10.07 12.32
C VAL A 9 5.46 -9.74 13.05
N SER A 10 4.72 -10.75 13.53
CA SER A 10 3.53 -10.54 14.35
C SER A 10 3.85 -9.82 15.66
N MET A 11 4.99 -10.13 16.28
CA MET A 11 5.44 -9.45 17.50
C MET A 11 5.79 -7.99 17.22
N ALA A 12 6.53 -7.70 16.14
CA ALA A 12 6.85 -6.34 15.72
C ALA A 12 5.59 -5.52 15.41
N MET A 13 4.62 -6.10 14.70
CA MET A 13 3.33 -5.45 14.43
C MET A 13 2.54 -5.20 15.74
N LYS A 14 2.50 -6.15 16.67
CA LYS A 14 1.82 -5.97 17.98
C LYS A 14 2.48 -4.92 18.87
N LEU A 15 3.78 -4.71 18.72
CA LEU A 15 4.54 -3.70 19.46
C LEU A 15 4.35 -2.27 18.93
N THR A 16 3.84 -2.13 17.70
CA THR A 16 3.81 -0.87 16.96
C THR A 16 2.41 -0.47 16.49
N ILE A 17 1.47 -1.41 16.41
CA ILE A 17 0.05 -1.15 16.13
C ILE A 17 -0.72 -1.21 17.46
N PRO A 18 -1.35 -0.10 17.90
CA PRO A 18 -2.21 -0.07 19.06
C PRO A 18 -3.38 -1.06 18.95
N GLU A 19 -3.42 -2.03 19.85
CA GLU A 19 -4.56 -2.94 19.98
C GLU A 19 -5.73 -2.23 20.68
N THR A 20 -6.88 -2.16 20.02
CA THR A 20 -8.08 -1.44 20.50
C THR A 20 -9.11 -2.37 21.14
N SER A 21 -8.91 -3.69 21.06
CA SER A 21 -9.81 -4.70 21.61
C SER A 21 -9.53 -4.98 23.11
N PRO A 22 -10.55 -4.92 23.99
CA PRO A 22 -10.34 -5.13 25.43
C PRO A 22 -10.00 -6.58 25.80
N SER A 23 -10.38 -7.56 24.98
CA SER A 23 -10.13 -8.99 25.21
C SER A 23 -8.69 -9.44 24.96
N LYS A 24 -7.89 -8.63 24.22
CA LYS A 24 -6.48 -8.91 23.91
C LYS A 24 -5.53 -7.91 24.57
N TRP A 25 -5.99 -7.24 25.63
CA TRP A 25 -5.20 -6.22 26.31
C TRP A 25 -3.99 -6.86 27.02
N ASN A 26 -2.81 -6.28 26.78
CA ASN A 26 -1.61 -6.65 27.50
C ASN A 26 -0.77 -5.39 27.80
N ARG A 27 -0.38 -5.22 29.06
CA ARG A 27 0.32 -4.03 29.56
C ARG A 27 1.59 -3.73 28.78
N PHE A 28 2.39 -4.76 28.50
CA PHE A 28 3.67 -4.62 27.82
C PHE A 28 3.53 -4.04 26.41
N TYR A 29 2.60 -4.58 25.62
CA TYR A 29 2.38 -4.12 24.24
C TYR A 29 1.81 -2.70 24.19
N ARG A 30 0.99 -2.31 25.16
CA ARG A 30 0.43 -0.96 25.21
C ARG A 30 1.47 0.10 25.56
N SER A 31 2.34 -0.16 26.53
CA SER A 31 3.46 0.73 26.84
C SER A 31 4.46 0.78 25.69
N ALA A 32 4.74 -0.35 25.05
CA ALA A 32 5.62 -0.41 23.87
C ALA A 32 5.06 0.40 22.69
N ASN A 33 3.75 0.32 22.43
CA ASN A 33 3.08 1.11 21.39
C ASN A 33 3.23 2.63 21.62
N VAL A 34 3.15 3.10 22.87
CA VAL A 34 3.32 4.53 23.20
C VAL A 34 4.74 5.02 22.92
N ALA A 35 5.75 4.16 23.09
CA ALA A 35 7.14 4.49 22.74
C ALA A 35 7.42 4.34 21.24
N LEU A 36 6.96 3.27 20.61
CA LEU A 36 7.37 2.87 19.26
C LEU A 36 6.57 3.53 18.13
N CYS A 37 5.29 3.86 18.34
CA CYS A 37 4.47 4.57 17.35
C CYS A 37 5.10 5.90 16.88
N PRO A 38 5.46 6.84 17.78
CA PRO A 38 6.07 8.10 17.37
C PRO A 38 7.46 7.92 16.72
N LEU A 39 8.20 6.88 17.09
CA LEU A 39 9.50 6.57 16.49
C LEU A 39 9.40 6.05 15.06
N LEU A 40 8.46 5.14 14.79
CA LEU A 40 8.18 4.68 13.44
C LEU A 40 7.58 5.77 12.56
N LEU A 41 6.73 6.63 13.12
CA LEU A 41 6.23 7.82 12.44
C LEU A 41 7.37 8.76 12.05
N LEU A 42 8.31 9.04 12.97
CA LEU A 42 9.48 9.87 12.69
C LEU A 42 10.42 9.23 11.66
N PHE A 43 10.63 7.93 11.72
CA PHE A 43 11.41 7.19 10.72
C PHE A 43 10.75 7.25 9.33
N SER A 44 9.43 7.06 9.26
CA SER A 44 8.68 7.08 8.00
C SER A 44 8.56 8.48 7.41
N LEU A 45 8.49 9.51 8.26
CA LEU A 45 8.46 10.92 7.86
C LEU A 45 9.85 11.53 7.64
N ARG A 46 10.93 10.72 7.71
CA ARG A 46 12.30 11.17 7.45
C ARG A 46 12.45 11.89 6.10
N SER A 47 11.65 11.51 5.11
CA SER A 47 11.65 12.14 3.78
C SER A 47 11.03 13.55 3.78
N PHE A 48 10.17 13.88 4.74
CA PHE A 48 9.51 15.18 4.87
C PHE A 48 10.20 16.08 5.91
N VAL A 49 10.69 15.52 7.01
CA VAL A 49 11.40 16.25 8.06
C VAL A 49 12.78 15.61 8.25
N PRO A 50 13.88 16.33 7.95
CA PRO A 50 15.21 15.78 8.16
C PRO A 50 15.44 15.51 9.65
N LEU A 51 15.79 14.26 9.98
CA LEU A 51 16.02 13.77 11.35
C LEU A 51 17.06 14.59 12.15
N ASN A 52 17.91 15.33 11.43
CA ASN A 52 18.98 16.16 11.99
C ASN A 52 18.59 17.64 12.15
N HIS A 53 17.32 18.01 12.01
CA HIS A 53 16.93 19.38 12.26
C HIS A 53 17.23 19.72 13.73
N PRO A 54 18.10 20.71 14.02
CA PRO A 54 18.39 21.10 15.38
C PRO A 54 17.15 21.77 15.97
N ILE A 55 16.65 21.25 17.11
CA ILE A 55 15.63 21.95 17.89
C ILE A 55 16.35 22.96 18.79
N THR A 56 16.47 24.20 18.33
CA THR A 56 17.09 25.29 19.11
C THR A 56 16.15 25.89 20.18
N PHE A 57 14.88 25.48 20.24
CA PHE A 57 13.86 26.09 21.09
C PHE A 57 13.95 25.71 22.58
N LEU A 58 14.61 24.60 22.93
CA LEU A 58 14.62 24.07 24.31
C LEU A 58 15.97 24.23 25.04
N LEU A 59 17.11 24.19 24.33
CA LEU A 59 18.44 24.46 24.90
C LEU A 59 19.30 25.24 23.90
N PRO A 60 19.67 26.50 24.19
CA PRO A 60 20.41 27.38 23.25
C PRO A 60 21.78 26.86 22.80
N ASN A 61 22.41 25.94 23.54
CA ASN A 61 23.82 25.54 23.36
C ASN A 61 24.05 24.07 22.99
N THR A 62 23.01 23.28 22.71
CA THR A 62 23.17 21.87 22.30
C THR A 62 22.24 21.53 21.14
N PRO A 63 22.74 21.34 19.90
CA PRO A 63 21.92 20.89 18.78
C PRO A 63 21.64 19.39 18.95
N LEU A 64 20.66 19.05 19.77
CA LEU A 64 20.19 17.67 19.86
C LEU A 64 19.31 17.36 18.64
N PRO A 65 19.54 16.24 17.95
CA PRO A 65 18.74 15.87 16.80
C PRO A 65 17.31 15.52 17.23
N LEU A 66 16.33 15.88 16.41
CA LEU A 66 14.89 15.74 16.67
C LEU A 66 14.51 14.33 17.18
N TRP A 67 15.15 13.30 16.63
CA TRP A 67 14.88 11.91 16.99
C TRP A 67 15.28 11.57 18.44
N SER A 68 16.37 12.12 18.97
CA SER A 68 16.83 11.77 20.33
C SER A 68 15.92 12.38 21.40
N VAL A 69 15.39 13.58 21.14
CA VAL A 69 14.39 14.24 22.00
C VAL A 69 13.06 13.51 21.95
N ALA A 70 12.64 13.07 20.76
CA ALA A 70 11.42 12.29 20.63
C ALA A 70 11.53 10.91 21.30
N VAL A 71 12.66 10.20 21.16
CA VAL A 71 12.93 8.93 21.86
C VAL A 71 12.87 9.12 23.37
N SER A 72 13.54 10.13 23.91
CA SER A 72 13.59 10.34 25.37
C SER A 72 12.24 10.74 25.95
N ALA A 73 11.51 11.64 25.28
CA ALA A 73 10.18 12.07 25.70
C ALA A 73 9.15 10.93 25.62
N THR A 74 9.18 10.14 24.56
CA THR A 74 8.20 9.05 24.36
C THR A 74 8.52 7.82 25.21
N SER A 75 9.80 7.52 25.44
CA SER A 75 10.26 6.47 26.35
C SER A 75 9.96 6.81 27.81
N SER A 76 10.19 8.05 28.24
CA SER A 76 9.83 8.51 29.59
C SER A 76 8.32 8.46 29.83
N LEU A 77 7.50 8.84 28.83
CA LEU A 77 6.04 8.73 28.90
C LEU A 77 5.57 7.26 28.91
N ALA A 78 6.23 6.38 28.17
CA ALA A 78 5.93 4.95 28.13
C ALA A 78 6.26 4.26 29.46
N LEU A 79 7.39 4.61 30.10
CA LEU A 79 7.76 4.14 31.43
C LEU A 79 6.79 4.64 32.50
N LEU A 80 6.39 5.91 32.43
CA LEU A 80 5.39 6.49 33.32
C LEU A 80 4.04 5.78 33.19
N ARG A 81 3.59 5.51 31.95
CA ARG A 81 2.37 4.74 31.68
C ARG A 81 2.50 3.29 32.14
N TYR A 82 3.64 2.65 31.96
CA TYR A 82 3.88 1.29 32.43
C TYR A 82 3.81 1.19 33.97
N ALA A 83 4.38 2.17 34.67
CA ALA A 83 4.39 2.23 36.13
C ALA A 83 3.03 2.60 36.72
N LEU A 84 2.29 3.53 36.09
CA LEU A 84 1.01 4.05 36.62
C LEU A 84 -0.21 3.23 36.20
N GLU A 85 -0.23 2.66 35.00
CA GLU A 85 -1.45 2.11 34.40
C GLU A 85 -1.66 0.65 34.82
N ASN A 86 -1.95 0.43 36.12
CA ASN A 86 -2.11 -0.90 36.71
C ASN A 86 -3.42 -1.63 36.35
N ARG A 87 -4.36 -0.97 35.66
CA ARG A 87 -5.64 -1.55 35.21
C ARG A 87 -5.92 -1.17 33.75
N PRO A 88 -6.76 -1.94 33.02
CA PRO A 88 -7.26 -1.49 31.72
C PRO A 88 -7.96 -0.14 31.91
N PRO A 89 -7.68 0.87 31.07
CA PRO A 89 -8.29 2.17 31.23
C PRO A 89 -9.81 2.09 31.07
N PRO A 90 -10.56 2.92 31.80
CA PRO A 90 -12.01 2.94 31.72
C PRO A 90 -12.46 3.23 30.29
N PHE A 91 -13.53 2.57 29.86
CA PHE A 91 -14.04 2.58 28.49
C PHE A 91 -14.64 3.94 28.12
N LYS A 92 -13.80 4.96 27.92
CA LYS A 92 -14.22 6.32 27.57
C LYS A 92 -14.28 6.48 26.04
N PRO A 93 -15.45 6.82 25.45
CA PRO A 93 -15.61 7.00 24.01
C PRO A 93 -14.63 8.03 23.41
N SER A 94 -14.35 9.13 24.12
CA SER A 94 -13.47 10.21 23.63
C SER A 94 -12.00 9.81 23.45
N SER A 95 -11.53 8.78 24.17
CA SER A 95 -10.15 8.27 24.08
C SER A 95 -9.95 7.18 23.01
N ARG A 96 -11.04 6.72 22.39
CA ARG A 96 -11.02 5.64 21.39
C ARG A 96 -10.62 6.14 20.01
N LEU A 97 -11.15 7.30 19.61
CA LEU A 97 -10.88 7.90 18.30
C LEU A 97 -9.36 8.09 18.01
N PRO A 98 -8.55 8.65 18.93
CA PRO A 98 -7.12 8.83 18.67
C PRO A 98 -6.34 7.51 18.62
N SER A 99 -6.73 6.50 19.42
CA SER A 99 -6.06 5.19 19.38
C SER A 99 -6.40 4.40 18.13
N LEU A 100 -7.64 4.49 17.64
CA LEU A 100 -8.07 3.94 16.35
C LEU A 100 -7.36 4.63 15.18
N ALA A 101 -7.29 5.97 15.19
CA ALA A 101 -6.57 6.73 14.16
C ALA A 101 -5.07 6.38 14.16
N ALA A 102 -4.43 6.28 15.33
CA ALA A 102 -3.04 5.85 15.43
C ALA A 102 -2.84 4.43 14.91
N ALA A 103 -3.72 3.48 15.24
CA ALA A 103 -3.66 2.12 14.71
C ALA A 103 -3.81 2.05 13.19
N PHE A 104 -4.70 2.87 12.62
CA PHE A 104 -4.87 2.98 11.17
C PHE A 104 -3.59 3.52 10.51
N VAL A 105 -3.06 4.64 11.00
CA VAL A 105 -1.82 5.23 10.46
C VAL A 105 -0.66 4.26 10.55
N MET A 106 -0.48 3.59 11.69
CA MET A 106 0.59 2.60 11.87
C MET A 106 0.44 1.40 10.94
N SER A 107 -0.78 0.94 10.71
CA SER A 107 -1.05 -0.13 9.73
C SER A 107 -0.69 0.32 8.31
N ALA A 108 -1.04 1.55 7.93
CA ALA A 108 -0.68 2.11 6.63
C ALA A 108 0.85 2.23 6.45
N LEU A 109 1.58 2.62 7.49
CA LEU A 109 3.05 2.67 7.48
C LEU A 109 3.67 1.28 7.34
N TRP A 110 3.13 0.27 8.01
CA TRP A 110 3.58 -1.12 7.84
C TRP A 110 3.33 -1.63 6.43
N ILE A 111 2.18 -1.33 5.84
CA ILE A 111 1.90 -1.67 4.45
C ILE A 111 2.90 -0.97 3.51
N SER A 112 3.18 0.32 3.74
CA SER A 112 4.13 1.10 2.94
C SER A 112 5.56 0.56 3.03
N THR A 113 6.04 0.26 4.24
CA THR A 113 7.38 -0.31 4.46
C THR A 113 7.49 -1.71 3.85
N ALA A 114 6.49 -2.58 4.06
CA ALA A 114 6.47 -3.89 3.43
C ALA A 114 6.45 -3.81 1.89
N ALA A 115 5.70 -2.86 1.32
CA ALA A 115 5.70 -2.60 -0.12
C ALA A 115 7.06 -2.10 -0.62
N GLY A 116 7.75 -1.26 0.16
CA GLY A 116 9.10 -0.79 -0.14
C GLY A 116 10.13 -1.93 -0.17
N GLU A 117 10.14 -2.79 0.85
CA GLU A 117 11.01 -3.98 0.91
C GLU A 117 10.71 -4.96 -0.23
N LEU A 118 9.42 -5.16 -0.54
CA LEU A 118 9.00 -5.98 -1.68
C LEU A 118 9.54 -5.41 -2.99
N LEU A 119 9.43 -4.11 -3.21
CA LEU A 119 9.96 -3.43 -4.41
C LEU A 119 11.50 -3.50 -4.46
N GLY A 120 12.18 -3.40 -3.32
CA GLY A 120 13.62 -3.60 -3.21
C GLY A 120 14.05 -5.01 -3.60
N CYS A 121 13.35 -6.03 -3.11
CA CYS A 121 13.59 -7.43 -3.50
C CYS A 121 13.34 -7.65 -4.99
N LEU A 122 12.27 -7.09 -5.54
CA LEU A 122 11.97 -7.13 -6.97
C LEU A 122 13.06 -6.47 -7.80
N SER A 123 13.56 -5.32 -7.36
CA SER A 123 14.64 -4.61 -8.06
C SER A 123 15.94 -5.42 -8.05
N ALA A 124 16.27 -6.07 -6.93
CA ALA A 124 17.41 -6.97 -6.83
C ALA A 124 17.25 -8.20 -7.76
N LEU A 125 16.06 -8.80 -7.79
CA LEU A 125 15.76 -9.89 -8.73
C LEU A 125 15.84 -9.43 -10.19
N GLY A 126 15.40 -8.20 -10.49
CA GLY A 126 15.53 -7.59 -11.82
C GLY A 126 16.98 -7.46 -12.25
N GLY A 127 17.85 -7.04 -11.33
CA GLY A 127 19.29 -6.98 -11.58
C GLY A 127 19.94 -8.35 -11.79
N VAL A 128 19.49 -9.39 -11.07
CA VAL A 128 20.03 -10.76 -11.24
C VAL A 128 19.56 -11.41 -12.55
N LEU A 129 18.34 -11.09 -13.00
CA LEU A 129 17.73 -11.69 -14.19
C LEU A 129 17.90 -10.83 -15.46
N ASP A 130 18.63 -9.72 -15.39
CA ASP A 130 18.75 -8.71 -16.46
C ASP A 130 17.38 -8.31 -17.05
N LEU A 131 16.40 -8.13 -16.16
CA LEU A 131 15.04 -7.72 -16.51
C LEU A 131 14.82 -6.24 -16.20
N PRO A 132 14.26 -5.45 -17.14
CA PRO A 132 13.94 -4.06 -16.87
C PRO A 132 12.95 -3.92 -15.71
N PRO A 133 13.12 -2.94 -14.80
CA PRO A 133 12.19 -2.71 -13.69
C PRO A 133 10.73 -2.53 -14.13
N ALA A 134 10.52 -1.94 -15.32
CA ALA A 134 9.21 -1.80 -15.93
C ALA A 134 8.50 -3.13 -16.16
N VAL A 135 9.23 -4.17 -16.58
CA VAL A 135 8.68 -5.52 -16.83
C VAL A 135 8.24 -6.18 -15.52
N LEU A 136 9.04 -6.04 -14.46
CA LEU A 136 8.70 -6.57 -13.13
C LEU A 136 7.48 -5.86 -12.53
N GLY A 137 7.37 -4.55 -12.74
CA GLY A 137 6.20 -3.76 -12.38
C GLY A 137 4.93 -4.21 -13.11
N LEU A 138 5.02 -4.41 -14.42
CA LEU A 138 3.89 -4.81 -15.26
C LEU A 138 3.42 -6.25 -15.05
N THR A 139 4.31 -7.12 -14.56
CA THR A 139 4.03 -8.56 -14.42
C THR A 139 3.83 -8.91 -12.94
N VAL A 140 4.90 -9.08 -12.18
CA VAL A 140 4.88 -9.63 -10.83
C VAL A 140 4.10 -8.73 -9.88
N LEU A 141 4.32 -7.40 -9.92
CA LEU A 141 3.59 -6.47 -9.06
C LEU A 141 2.12 -6.34 -9.46
N ALA A 142 1.83 -6.19 -10.75
CA ALA A 142 0.46 -6.09 -11.24
C ALA A 142 -0.37 -7.36 -10.98
N TRP A 143 0.22 -8.56 -11.20
CA TRP A 143 -0.40 -9.84 -10.87
C TRP A 143 -0.58 -10.00 -9.37
N GLY A 144 0.44 -9.68 -8.57
CA GLY A 144 0.38 -9.79 -7.11
C GLY A 144 -0.77 -8.96 -6.53
N ASN A 145 -0.98 -7.75 -7.04
CA ASN A 145 -2.08 -6.89 -6.62
C ASN A 145 -3.46 -7.43 -7.05
N SER A 146 -3.56 -8.04 -8.22
CA SER A 146 -4.86 -8.44 -8.82
C SER A 146 -5.26 -9.90 -8.53
N LEU A 147 -4.34 -10.74 -8.05
CA LEU A 147 -4.60 -12.17 -7.82
C LEU A 147 -5.58 -12.40 -6.65
N GLY A 148 -5.47 -11.60 -5.59
CA GLY A 148 -6.40 -11.62 -4.46
C GLY A 148 -7.81 -11.23 -4.88
N ASP A 149 -7.91 -10.16 -5.67
CA ASP A 149 -9.17 -9.71 -6.25
C ASP A 149 -9.76 -10.80 -7.15
N LEU A 150 -8.97 -11.40 -8.04
CA LEU A 150 -9.44 -12.52 -8.88
C LEU A 150 -10.01 -13.68 -8.06
N ALA A 151 -9.32 -14.08 -6.99
CA ALA A 151 -9.79 -15.16 -6.13
C ALA A 151 -11.10 -14.81 -5.41
N ALA A 152 -11.23 -13.57 -4.94
CA ALA A 152 -12.45 -13.07 -4.30
C ALA A 152 -13.62 -13.01 -5.29
N GLU A 153 -13.41 -12.46 -6.48
CA GLU A 153 -14.46 -12.33 -7.50
C GLU A 153 -14.92 -13.69 -8.04
N VAL A 154 -13.99 -14.64 -8.20
CA VAL A 154 -14.34 -16.04 -8.54
C VAL A 154 -15.17 -16.68 -7.42
N ALA A 155 -14.85 -16.43 -6.15
CA ALA A 155 -15.62 -16.96 -5.03
C ALA A 155 -17.05 -16.37 -5.01
N VAL A 156 -17.19 -15.06 -5.23
CA VAL A 156 -18.50 -14.37 -5.31
C VAL A 156 -19.32 -14.89 -6.50
N ALA A 157 -18.69 -15.09 -7.66
CA ALA A 157 -19.34 -15.65 -8.84
C ALA A 157 -19.83 -17.09 -8.57
N ARG A 158 -19.00 -17.93 -7.92
CA ARG A 158 -19.36 -19.31 -7.53
C ARG A 158 -20.46 -19.36 -6.46
N ALA A 159 -20.57 -18.33 -5.63
CA ALA A 159 -21.65 -18.17 -4.65
C ALA A 159 -23.00 -17.74 -5.28
N GLY A 160 -23.12 -17.73 -6.62
CA GLY A 160 -24.35 -17.40 -7.33
C GLY A 160 -24.59 -15.90 -7.51
N ARG A 161 -23.55 -15.06 -7.35
CA ARG A 161 -23.64 -13.59 -7.51
C ARG A 161 -22.74 -13.05 -8.64
N PRO A 162 -22.87 -13.54 -9.89
CA PRO A 162 -21.97 -13.17 -10.99
C PRO A 162 -22.07 -11.68 -11.37
N ALA A 163 -23.24 -11.05 -11.25
CA ALA A 163 -23.40 -9.63 -11.54
C ALA A 163 -22.60 -8.74 -10.57
N MET A 164 -22.56 -9.12 -9.29
CA MET A 164 -21.72 -8.48 -8.29
C MET A 164 -20.24 -8.68 -8.61
N ALA A 165 -19.87 -9.89 -9.04
CA ALA A 165 -18.49 -10.19 -9.37
C ALA A 165 -17.96 -9.38 -10.57
N VAL A 166 -18.79 -9.24 -11.61
CA VAL A 166 -18.48 -8.40 -12.79
C VAL A 166 -18.38 -6.93 -12.39
N ALA A 167 -19.28 -6.43 -11.55
CA ALA A 167 -19.23 -5.05 -11.07
C ALA A 167 -17.93 -4.77 -10.28
N GLY A 168 -17.52 -5.69 -9.41
CA GLY A 168 -16.29 -5.59 -8.63
C GLY A 168 -15.02 -5.59 -9.50
N CYS A 169 -14.97 -6.45 -10.52
CA CYS A 169 -13.87 -6.51 -11.49
C CYS A 169 -13.62 -5.18 -12.24
N PHE A 170 -14.65 -4.36 -12.46
CA PHE A 170 -14.50 -3.04 -13.09
C PHE A 170 -14.30 -1.91 -12.07
N ALA A 171 -15.06 -1.93 -10.97
CA ALA A 171 -15.05 -0.87 -9.98
C ALA A 171 -13.71 -0.79 -9.23
N GLY A 172 -13.09 -1.94 -8.90
CA GLY A 172 -11.81 -1.99 -8.18
C GLY A 172 -10.67 -1.28 -8.93
N PRO A 173 -10.32 -1.71 -10.17
CA PRO A 173 -9.30 -1.05 -10.97
C PRO A 173 -9.63 0.42 -11.28
N MET A 174 -10.92 0.75 -11.52
CA MET A 174 -11.35 2.13 -11.75
C MET A 174 -11.09 3.02 -10.51
N PHE A 175 -11.39 2.53 -9.31
CA PHE A 175 -11.11 3.24 -8.07
C PHE A 175 -9.60 3.41 -7.85
N ASN A 176 -8.81 2.37 -8.09
CA ASN A 176 -7.35 2.42 -7.97
C ASN A 176 -6.73 3.46 -8.91
N MET A 177 -7.25 3.59 -10.13
CA MET A 177 -6.81 4.64 -11.06
C MET A 177 -7.29 6.03 -10.61
N ALA A 178 -8.57 6.20 -10.31
CA ALA A 178 -9.12 7.51 -9.97
C ALA A 178 -8.51 8.08 -8.68
N VAL A 179 -8.46 7.29 -7.63
CA VAL A 179 -7.97 7.72 -6.32
C VAL A 179 -6.47 7.50 -6.20
N GLY A 180 -5.96 6.31 -6.52
CA GLY A 180 -4.54 6.00 -6.37
C GLY A 180 -3.64 6.83 -7.29
N LEU A 181 -3.83 6.71 -8.61
CA LEU A 181 -3.05 7.49 -9.57
C LEU A 181 -3.36 8.99 -9.46
N GLY A 182 -4.64 9.37 -9.29
CA GLY A 182 -5.05 10.76 -9.15
C GLY A 182 -4.42 11.48 -7.94
N THR A 183 -4.45 10.86 -6.75
CA THR A 183 -3.79 11.44 -5.56
C THR A 183 -2.28 11.44 -5.69
N GLY A 184 -1.67 10.38 -6.26
CA GLY A 184 -0.23 10.33 -6.49
C GLY A 184 0.26 11.45 -7.41
N LEU A 185 -0.46 11.70 -8.51
CA LEU A 185 -0.17 12.81 -9.42
C LEU A 185 -0.39 14.17 -8.75
N ALA A 186 -1.46 14.35 -7.98
CA ALA A 186 -1.75 15.59 -7.25
C ALA A 186 -0.68 15.92 -6.21
N LEU A 187 -0.17 14.93 -5.48
CA LEU A 187 0.92 15.12 -4.52
C LEU A 187 2.23 15.48 -5.23
N ARG A 188 2.52 14.83 -6.36
CA ARG A 188 3.72 15.10 -7.15
C ARG A 188 3.70 16.51 -7.74
N THR A 189 2.57 16.95 -8.29
CA THR A 189 2.42 18.31 -8.84
C THR A 189 2.48 19.38 -7.75
N ALA A 190 1.92 19.11 -6.57
CA ALA A 190 2.02 20.01 -5.42
C ALA A 190 3.48 20.17 -4.95
N GLY A 191 4.27 19.09 -4.94
CA GLY A 191 5.68 19.12 -4.55
C GLY A 191 6.63 19.73 -5.59
N SER A 192 6.26 19.74 -6.87
CA SER A 192 7.08 20.28 -7.96
C SER A 192 6.71 21.70 -8.38
N PHE A 193 5.74 22.36 -7.73
CA PHE A 193 5.32 23.72 -8.07
C PHE A 193 6.46 24.72 -7.89
N PRO A 194 6.76 25.61 -8.86
CA PRO A 194 6.00 25.94 -10.08
C PRO A 194 6.48 25.22 -11.37
N ALA A 195 7.39 24.25 -11.28
CA ALA A 195 7.85 23.49 -12.44
C ALA A 195 6.76 22.54 -12.97
N ALA A 196 6.62 22.46 -14.29
CA ALA A 196 5.70 21.52 -14.93
C ALA A 196 6.16 20.09 -14.66
N CYS A 197 5.26 19.26 -14.10
CA CYS A 197 5.52 17.84 -13.96
C CYS A 197 5.45 17.19 -15.35
N ALA A 198 6.60 16.94 -15.97
CA ALA A 198 6.67 16.22 -17.23
C ALA A 198 6.28 14.75 -16.98
N VAL A 199 5.12 14.35 -17.51
CA VAL A 199 4.72 12.94 -17.56
C VAL A 199 5.33 12.36 -18.83
N GLU A 200 6.34 11.52 -18.67
CA GLU A 200 6.97 10.82 -19.79
C GLU A 200 6.03 9.73 -20.29
N PHE A 201 5.45 9.94 -21.47
CA PHE A 201 4.63 8.95 -22.14
C PHE A 201 5.53 7.97 -22.90
N HIS A 202 5.90 6.87 -22.25
CA HIS A 202 6.57 5.76 -22.92
C HIS A 202 5.59 4.99 -23.82
N ALA A 203 6.13 4.34 -24.86
CA ALA A 203 5.35 3.53 -25.79
C ALA A 203 4.57 2.39 -25.11
N SER A 204 5.10 1.86 -23.98
CA SER A 204 4.43 0.86 -23.16
C SER A 204 3.12 1.38 -22.52
N THR A 205 3.11 2.62 -22.05
CA THR A 205 1.92 3.27 -21.47
C THR A 205 0.84 3.50 -22.52
N ALA A 206 1.24 3.94 -23.72
CA ALA A 206 0.32 4.12 -24.84
C ALA A 206 -0.30 2.78 -25.27
N ALA A 207 0.50 1.72 -25.38
CA ALA A 207 0.00 0.37 -25.66
C ALA A 207 -1.00 -0.09 -24.59
N ALA A 208 -0.67 0.08 -23.30
CA ALA A 208 -1.58 -0.27 -22.21
C ALA A 208 -2.94 0.45 -22.31
N PHE A 209 -2.94 1.74 -22.65
CA PHE A 209 -4.17 2.51 -22.84
C PHE A 209 -5.01 1.98 -24.02
N VAL A 210 -4.38 1.68 -25.16
CA VAL A 210 -5.07 1.14 -26.35
C VAL A 210 -5.70 -0.21 -26.04
N PHE A 211 -4.97 -1.15 -25.44
CA PHE A 211 -5.48 -2.47 -25.09
C PHE A 211 -6.59 -2.39 -24.02
N LEU A 212 -6.46 -1.49 -23.04
CA LEU A 212 -7.47 -1.24 -22.02
C LEU A 212 -8.78 -0.76 -22.67
N VAL A 213 -8.72 0.29 -23.51
CA VAL A 213 -9.90 0.82 -24.20
C VAL A 213 -10.53 -0.22 -25.11
N ALA A 214 -9.72 -0.98 -25.87
CA ALA A 214 -10.21 -2.05 -26.73
C ALA A 214 -10.95 -3.14 -25.92
N SER A 215 -10.42 -3.54 -24.76
CA SER A 215 -11.05 -4.54 -23.89
C SER A 215 -12.37 -4.06 -23.27
N LEU A 216 -12.44 -2.78 -22.89
CA LEU A 216 -13.63 -2.15 -22.30
C LEU A 216 -14.72 -1.97 -23.35
N MET A 217 -14.39 -1.40 -24.52
CA MET A 217 -15.33 -1.21 -25.62
C MET A 217 -15.82 -2.55 -26.17
N GLY A 218 -14.92 -3.52 -26.35
CA GLY A 218 -15.29 -4.87 -26.75
C GLY A 218 -16.25 -5.51 -25.75
N SER A 219 -15.98 -5.37 -24.45
CA SER A 219 -16.86 -5.91 -23.41
C SER A 219 -18.23 -5.24 -23.40
N LEU A 220 -18.29 -3.91 -23.59
CA LEU A 220 -19.55 -3.18 -23.69
C LEU A 220 -20.39 -3.67 -24.87
N VAL A 221 -19.78 -3.82 -26.05
CA VAL A 221 -20.47 -4.29 -27.27
C VAL A 221 -20.96 -5.73 -27.11
N VAL A 222 -20.10 -6.64 -26.63
CA VAL A 222 -20.47 -8.06 -26.50
C VAL A 222 -21.54 -8.26 -25.44
N VAL A 223 -21.44 -7.58 -24.29
CA VAL A 223 -22.43 -7.68 -23.21
C VAL A 223 -23.78 -7.09 -23.63
N THR A 224 -23.79 -5.98 -24.37
CA THR A 224 -25.04 -5.38 -24.88
C THR A 224 -25.69 -6.26 -25.95
N TRP A 225 -24.93 -6.82 -26.89
CA TRP A 225 -25.45 -7.75 -27.90
C TRP A 225 -25.92 -9.09 -27.33
N CYS A 226 -25.29 -9.58 -26.27
CA CYS A 226 -25.70 -10.83 -25.61
C CYS A 226 -26.80 -10.63 -24.55
N GLY A 227 -27.48 -9.48 -24.53
CA GLY A 227 -28.60 -9.21 -23.61
C GLY A 227 -28.18 -9.21 -22.14
N PHE A 228 -27.07 -8.54 -21.80
CA PHE A 228 -26.49 -8.44 -20.46
C PHE A 228 -26.02 -9.77 -19.85
N ARG A 229 -25.75 -10.77 -20.69
CA ARG A 229 -25.11 -12.04 -20.29
C ARG A 229 -23.71 -12.11 -20.86
N VAL A 230 -22.72 -12.43 -20.03
CA VAL A 230 -21.33 -12.60 -20.47
C VAL A 230 -21.15 -14.04 -20.99
N PRO A 231 -20.92 -14.26 -22.30
CA PRO A 231 -20.71 -15.60 -22.83
C PRO A 231 -19.32 -16.13 -22.43
N ARG A 232 -19.20 -17.44 -22.20
CA ARG A 232 -17.92 -18.08 -21.79
C ARG A 232 -16.79 -17.86 -22.81
N PHE A 233 -17.14 -17.82 -24.09
CA PHE A 233 -16.19 -17.53 -25.17
C PHE A 233 -15.51 -16.15 -25.00
N TRP A 234 -16.26 -15.13 -24.56
CA TRP A 234 -15.70 -13.79 -24.35
C TRP A 234 -14.63 -13.77 -23.25
N GLY A 235 -14.76 -14.61 -22.22
CA GLY A 235 -13.72 -14.79 -21.21
C GLY A 235 -12.40 -15.27 -21.81
N PHE A 236 -12.44 -16.24 -22.74
CA PHE A 236 -11.24 -16.68 -23.46
C PHE A 236 -10.66 -15.58 -24.36
N CYS A 237 -11.50 -14.78 -25.03
CA CYS A 237 -11.06 -13.63 -25.80
C CYS A 237 -10.33 -12.59 -24.94
N LEU A 238 -10.86 -12.27 -23.76
CA LEU A 238 -10.23 -11.33 -22.82
C LEU A 238 -8.86 -11.81 -22.34
N VAL A 239 -8.73 -13.10 -22.03
CA VAL A 239 -7.43 -13.72 -21.71
C VAL A 239 -6.47 -13.64 -22.90
N GLY A 240 -6.95 -13.91 -24.12
CA GLY A 240 -6.16 -13.77 -25.34
C GLY A 240 -5.63 -12.35 -25.56
N ILE A 241 -6.51 -11.34 -25.43
CA ILE A 241 -6.14 -9.92 -25.52
C ILE A 241 -5.08 -9.59 -24.47
N TYR A 242 -5.24 -10.09 -23.24
CA TYR A 242 -4.27 -9.88 -22.17
C TYR A 242 -2.90 -10.50 -22.48
N VAL A 243 -2.85 -11.72 -23.00
CA VAL A 243 -1.59 -12.38 -23.39
C VAL A 243 -0.89 -11.63 -24.52
N VAL A 244 -1.64 -11.17 -25.53
CA VAL A 244 -1.10 -10.35 -26.62
C VAL A 244 -0.56 -9.02 -26.08
N PHE A 245 -1.30 -8.36 -25.19
CA PHE A 245 -0.85 -7.14 -24.52
C PHE A 245 0.49 -7.36 -23.79
N VAL A 246 0.60 -8.39 -22.97
CA VAL A 246 1.84 -8.72 -22.25
C VAL A 246 2.98 -8.97 -23.24
N ALA A 247 2.76 -9.74 -24.31
CA ALA A 247 3.78 -9.99 -25.32
C ALA A 247 4.25 -8.70 -26.01
N VAL A 248 3.32 -7.83 -26.42
CA VAL A 248 3.65 -6.53 -27.04
C VAL A 248 4.42 -5.64 -26.06
N THR A 249 4.00 -5.54 -24.80
CA THR A 249 4.68 -4.71 -23.81
C THR A 249 6.07 -5.25 -23.48
N LEU A 250 6.25 -6.57 -23.43
CA LEU A 250 7.57 -7.19 -23.26
C LEU A 250 8.49 -6.94 -24.46
N LEU A 251 7.97 -7.00 -25.68
CA LEU A 251 8.73 -6.68 -26.89
C LEU A 251 9.15 -5.21 -26.87
N VAL A 252 8.22 -4.28 -26.62
CA VAL A 252 8.52 -2.85 -26.51
C VAL A 252 9.56 -2.59 -25.42
N ALA A 253 9.44 -3.24 -24.26
CA ALA A 253 10.42 -3.10 -23.17
C ALA A 253 11.80 -3.70 -23.49
N ARG A 254 11.89 -4.66 -24.42
CA ARG A 254 13.17 -5.21 -24.91
C ARG A 254 13.83 -4.34 -25.98
N PHE A 255 13.03 -3.63 -26.78
CA PHE A 255 13.52 -2.83 -27.91
C PHE A 255 13.62 -1.32 -27.63
N SER A 256 13.05 -0.84 -26.52
CA SER A 256 13.26 0.53 -26.05
C SER A 256 14.56 0.56 -25.22
N PRO A 257 15.60 1.32 -25.65
CA PRO A 257 16.86 1.45 -24.93
C PRO A 257 16.68 2.16 -23.58
#